data_AF-A0A6C0EKJ3-F1
#
_entry.id   AF-A0A6C0EKJ3-F1
#
_cell.length_a   1.000
_cell.length_b   1.000
_cell.length_c   1.000
_cell.angle_alpha   90.00
_cell.angle_beta   90.00
_cell.angle_gamma   90.00
#
_symmetry.space_group_name_H-M   'P 1'
#
loop_
_entity.id
_entity.type
_entity.pdbx_description
1 polymer ?
#
loop_
_entity_poly.entity_id
_entity_poly.type
_entity_poly.pdbx_seq_one_letter_code
_entity_poly.pdbx_strand_id
1 'polypeptide(L)'
;MSSSQQILSLYKSRVTIIELLRTLQYNVQDYESFSINEVDAMSKHAQLDMLIEHASEKKKVYIKYVSCVRQGNLDNIVDDLFISETVLDKRTDTLILISDDEPNDMIRSKVEYLFNHDGIFVVIHNIKRLQFNLLKHKDVPPVRVLTEEEQTELMKKYRIDASQLPSISRFDPVSLAICLRPGQVCVFKRNSVVALETDFYRICE
;
A
#
# COMPACT_ATOMS: atom_id res chain seq x y z
N MET A 1 9.98 -16.33 19.22
CA MET A 1 8.53 -16.08 19.41
C MET A 1 7.81 -17.41 19.35
N SER A 2 6.77 -17.65 20.16
CA SER A 2 6.01 -18.90 20.08
C SER A 2 5.37 -19.01 18.69
N SER A 3 5.36 -20.20 18.09
CA SER A 3 4.73 -20.44 16.78
C SER A 3 3.28 -19.93 16.73
N SER A 4 2.56 -20.07 17.85
CA SER A 4 1.21 -19.53 18.04
C SER A 4 1.11 -18.00 17.89
N GLN A 5 2.11 -17.26 18.37
CA GLN A 5 2.14 -15.80 18.29
C GLN A 5 2.41 -15.32 16.86
N GLN A 6 3.25 -16.04 16.12
CA GLN A 6 3.55 -15.73 14.71
C GLN A 6 2.30 -15.91 13.84
N ILE A 7 1.59 -17.02 14.02
CA ILE A 7 0.32 -17.28 13.31
C ILE A 7 -0.71 -16.20 13.64
N LEU A 8 -0.82 -15.79 14.90
CA LEU A 8 -1.72 -14.70 15.28
C LEU A 8 -1.35 -13.37 14.61
N SER A 9 -0.05 -13.06 14.52
CA SER A 9 0.40 -11.83 13.85
C SER A 9 0.13 -11.84 12.33
N LEU A 10 0.26 -13.01 11.69
CA LEU A 10 -0.09 -13.22 10.28
C LEU A 10 -1.59 -13.09 10.04
N TYR A 11 -2.40 -13.69 10.92
CA TYR A 11 -3.85 -13.55 10.85
C TYR A 11 -4.27 -12.09 10.95
N LYS A 12 -3.75 -11.34 11.93
CA LYS A 12 -4.05 -9.92 12.10
C LYS A 12 -3.58 -9.07 10.94
N SER A 13 -2.38 -9.29 10.42
CA SER A 13 -1.87 -8.52 9.28
C SER A 13 -2.72 -8.72 8.03
N ARG A 14 -3.19 -9.96 7.79
CA ARG A 14 -4.11 -10.28 6.69
C ARG A 14 -5.44 -9.54 6.84
N VAL A 15 -6.05 -9.55 8.04
CA VAL A 15 -7.28 -8.80 8.32
C VAL A 15 -7.10 -7.31 8.05
N THR A 16 -6.02 -6.72 8.56
CA THR A 16 -5.73 -5.29 8.36
C THR A 16 -5.56 -4.94 6.89
N ILE A 17 -4.80 -5.74 6.13
CA ILE A 17 -4.56 -5.48 4.70
C ILE A 17 -5.85 -5.56 3.89
N ILE A 18 -6.70 -6.56 4.16
CA ILE A 18 -8.01 -6.68 3.51
C ILE A 18 -8.87 -5.44 3.81
N GLU A 19 -8.82 -4.94 5.04
CA GLU A 19 -9.56 -3.74 5.43
C GLU A 19 -9.03 -2.46 4.75
N LEU A 20 -7.71 -2.33 4.60
CA LEU A 20 -7.08 -1.24 3.86
C LEU A 20 -7.51 -1.27 2.38
N LEU A 21 -7.42 -2.44 1.74
CA LEU A 21 -7.83 -2.61 0.35
C LEU A 21 -9.32 -2.36 0.14
N ARG A 22 -10.18 -2.74 1.10
CA ARG A 22 -11.61 -2.41 1.06
C ARG A 22 -11.84 -0.89 1.07
N THR A 23 -11.06 -0.15 1.85
CA THR A 23 -11.12 1.32 1.91
C THR A 23 -10.70 1.95 0.57
N LEU A 24 -9.77 1.29 -0.14
CA LEU A 24 -9.33 1.66 -1.48
C LEU A 24 -10.23 1.09 -2.60
N GLN A 25 -11.43 0.59 -2.29
CA GLN A 25 -12.43 0.10 -3.26
C GLN A 25 -12.01 -1.14 -4.08
N TYR A 26 -11.11 -1.97 -3.55
CA TYR A 26 -10.80 -3.28 -4.12
C TYR A 26 -11.85 -4.34 -3.75
N ASN A 27 -12.08 -5.31 -4.64
CA ASN A 27 -13.01 -6.41 -4.39
C ASN A 27 -12.36 -7.49 -3.53
N VAL A 28 -12.61 -7.46 -2.22
CA VAL A 28 -12.00 -8.39 -1.26
C VAL A 28 -12.89 -9.56 -0.85
N GLN A 29 -14.11 -9.68 -1.39
CA GLN A 29 -15.13 -10.63 -0.89
C GLN A 29 -14.64 -12.08 -0.79
N ASP A 30 -13.86 -12.53 -1.77
CA ASP A 30 -13.33 -13.89 -1.85
C ASP A 30 -12.32 -14.22 -0.74
N TYR A 31 -11.76 -13.19 -0.09
CA TYR A 31 -10.70 -13.31 0.90
C TYR A 31 -11.13 -12.90 2.32
N GLU A 32 -12.39 -12.49 2.55
CA GLU A 32 -12.84 -12.01 3.87
C GLU A 32 -13.07 -13.12 4.90
N SER A 33 -13.48 -14.30 4.44
CA SER A 33 -13.85 -15.41 5.33
C SER A 33 -12.71 -16.39 5.46
N PHE A 34 -11.90 -16.26 6.50
CA PHE A 34 -10.85 -17.23 6.82
C PHE A 34 -10.68 -17.46 8.32
N SER A 35 -10.30 -18.68 8.68
CA SER A 35 -10.01 -19.06 10.06
C SER A 35 -8.51 -19.01 10.38
N ILE A 36 -8.17 -18.93 11.68
CA ILE A 36 -6.77 -18.98 12.13
C ILE A 36 -6.09 -20.29 11.69
N ASN A 37 -6.85 -21.39 11.65
CA ASN A 37 -6.35 -22.70 11.25
C ASN A 37 -6.04 -22.76 9.75
N GLU A 38 -6.85 -22.13 8.91
CA GLU A 38 -6.56 -21.99 7.48
C GLU A 38 -5.28 -21.19 7.26
N VAL A 39 -5.09 -20.08 7.98
CA VAL A 39 -3.86 -19.27 7.88
C VAL A 39 -2.62 -20.08 8.30
N ASP A 40 -2.71 -20.90 9.34
CA ASP A 40 -1.62 -21.82 9.74
C ASP A 40 -1.30 -22.84 8.62
N ALA A 41 -2.34 -23.45 8.01
CA ALA A 41 -2.15 -24.37 6.89
C ALA A 41 -1.53 -23.67 5.67
N MET A 42 -2.04 -22.49 5.30
CA MET A 42 -1.53 -21.69 4.17
C MET A 42 -0.09 -21.24 4.40
N SER A 43 0.26 -20.86 5.64
CA SER A 43 1.62 -20.48 5.99
C SER A 43 2.61 -21.63 5.82
N LYS A 44 2.22 -22.85 6.20
CA LYS A 44 3.04 -24.07 6.02
C LYS A 44 3.24 -24.44 4.56
N HIS A 45 2.25 -24.17 3.70
CA HIS A 45 2.30 -24.49 2.27
C HIS A 45 2.74 -23.31 1.38
N ALA A 46 3.12 -22.16 1.96
CA ALA A 46 3.49 -20.95 1.22
C ALA A 46 2.41 -20.45 0.23
N GLN A 47 1.14 -20.56 0.62
CA GLN A 47 -0.03 -20.17 -0.20
C GLN A 47 -0.71 -18.90 0.34
N LEU A 48 0.05 -18.01 0.98
CA LEU A 48 -0.51 -16.79 1.60
C LEU A 48 -0.76 -15.66 0.59
N ASP A 49 -0.26 -15.80 -0.63
CA ASP A 49 -0.30 -14.78 -1.66
C ASP A 49 -1.74 -14.53 -2.13
N MET A 50 -2.05 -13.28 -2.47
CA MET A 50 -3.39 -12.86 -2.90
C MET A 50 -3.28 -11.97 -4.13
N LEU A 51 -4.14 -12.21 -5.12
CA LEU A 51 -4.33 -11.34 -6.26
C LEU A 51 -5.74 -10.77 -6.19
N ILE A 52 -5.84 -9.45 -6.12
CA ILE A 52 -7.11 -8.74 -5.91
C ILE A 52 -7.29 -7.71 -7.00
N GLU A 53 -8.50 -7.66 -7.58
CA GLU A 53 -8.86 -6.71 -8.63
C GLU A 53 -9.71 -5.56 -8.07
N HIS A 54 -9.54 -4.36 -8.63
CA HIS A 54 -10.31 -3.20 -8.24
C HIS A 54 -11.76 -3.30 -8.74
N ALA A 55 -12.74 -2.83 -7.95
CA ALA A 55 -14.15 -3.02 -8.27
C ALA A 55 -14.62 -2.23 -9.51
N SER A 56 -14.00 -1.08 -9.78
CA SER A 56 -14.43 -0.16 -10.85
C SER A 56 -13.34 0.13 -11.89
N GLU A 57 -12.09 -0.19 -11.59
CA GLU A 57 -10.95 0.16 -12.42
C GLU A 57 -10.21 -1.11 -12.83
N LYS A 58 -9.54 -1.11 -13.98
CA LYS A 58 -8.69 -2.24 -14.39
C LYS A 58 -7.34 -2.22 -13.67
N LYS A 59 -7.36 -2.12 -12.34
CA LYS A 59 -6.16 -2.14 -11.48
C LYS A 59 -6.14 -3.42 -10.70
N LYS A 60 -4.95 -4.03 -10.60
CA LYS A 60 -4.72 -5.22 -9.78
C LYS A 60 -3.72 -4.94 -8.68
N VAL A 61 -3.89 -5.65 -7.58
CA VAL A 61 -2.96 -5.65 -6.45
C VAL A 61 -2.56 -7.08 -6.18
N TYR A 62 -1.24 -7.32 -6.16
CA TYR A 62 -0.69 -8.60 -5.73
C TYR A 62 -0.04 -8.43 -4.36
N ILE A 63 -0.45 -9.25 -3.40
CA ILE A 63 0.10 -9.28 -2.06
C ILE A 63 0.95 -10.54 -1.93
N LYS A 64 2.23 -10.38 -1.60
CA LYS A 64 3.15 -11.48 -1.34
C LYS A 64 3.69 -11.44 0.08
N TYR A 65 3.63 -12.56 0.78
CA TYR A 65 4.25 -12.69 2.10
C TYR A 65 5.67 -13.22 1.95
N VAL A 66 6.64 -12.51 2.51
CA VAL A 66 8.06 -12.84 2.38
C VAL A 66 8.73 -12.72 3.74
N SER A 67 9.53 -13.71 4.14
CA SER A 67 10.25 -13.66 5.42
C SER A 67 11.23 -12.48 5.51
N CYS A 68 12.02 -12.24 4.46
CA CYS A 68 12.92 -11.11 4.36
C CYS A 68 12.99 -10.54 2.93
N VAL A 69 12.96 -9.21 2.83
CA VAL A 69 13.15 -8.51 1.55
C VAL A 69 14.65 -8.24 1.38
N ARG A 70 15.26 -8.96 0.44
CA ARG A 70 16.64 -8.75 -0.02
C ARG A 70 16.60 -8.39 -1.50
N GLN A 71 17.64 -7.70 -2.00
CA GLN A 71 17.71 -7.24 -3.40
C GLN A 71 17.45 -8.38 -4.40
N GLY A 72 18.18 -9.49 -4.29
CA GLY A 72 17.99 -10.62 -5.22
C GLY A 72 16.60 -11.26 -5.15
N ASN A 73 15.96 -11.30 -3.98
CA ASN A 73 14.60 -11.84 -3.86
C ASN A 73 13.58 -10.86 -4.47
N LEU A 74 13.78 -9.56 -4.25
CA LEU A 74 12.93 -8.52 -4.84
C LEU A 74 13.00 -8.54 -6.37
N ASP A 75 14.20 -8.62 -6.93
CA ASP A 75 14.40 -8.68 -8.38
C ASP A 75 13.72 -9.92 -8.97
N ASN A 76 13.92 -11.11 -8.37
CA ASN A 76 13.23 -12.33 -8.82
C ASN A 76 11.70 -12.20 -8.76
N ILE A 77 11.15 -11.67 -7.66
CA ILE A 77 9.69 -11.49 -7.51
C ILE A 77 9.16 -10.52 -8.57
N VAL A 78 9.89 -9.43 -8.84
CA VAL A 78 9.50 -8.44 -9.84
C VAL A 78 9.56 -9.05 -11.24
N ASP A 79 10.64 -9.77 -11.57
CA ASP A 79 10.80 -10.42 -12.87
C ASP A 79 9.71 -11.47 -13.11
N ASP A 80 9.42 -12.32 -12.12
CA ASP A 80 8.38 -13.33 -12.21
C ASP A 80 7.00 -12.71 -12.48
N LEU A 81 6.63 -11.68 -11.72
CA LEU A 81 5.28 -11.10 -11.78
C LEU A 81 5.06 -10.15 -12.97
N PHE A 82 6.08 -9.39 -13.39
CA PHE A 82 5.95 -8.34 -14.40
C PHE A 82 6.55 -8.71 -15.77
N ILE A 83 7.47 -9.68 -15.83
CA ILE A 83 8.17 -10.04 -17.08
C ILE A 83 7.77 -11.44 -17.52
N SER A 84 7.87 -12.43 -16.63
CA SER A 84 7.68 -13.84 -16.98
C SER A 84 6.20 -14.23 -17.06
N GLU A 85 5.48 -14.08 -15.95
CA GLU A 85 4.07 -14.49 -15.86
C GLU A 85 3.11 -13.38 -16.31
N THR A 86 3.59 -12.12 -16.37
CA THR A 86 2.80 -10.93 -16.77
C THR A 86 1.45 -10.84 -16.04
N VAL A 87 1.46 -11.17 -14.75
CA VAL A 87 0.26 -11.11 -13.90
C VAL A 87 -0.12 -9.66 -13.62
N LEU A 88 0.89 -8.78 -13.55
CA LEU A 88 0.74 -7.37 -13.23
C LEU A 88 1.23 -6.48 -14.36
N ASP A 89 0.43 -5.47 -14.65
CA ASP A 89 0.77 -4.38 -15.56
C ASP A 89 1.64 -3.34 -14.86
N LYS A 90 2.80 -3.04 -15.47
CA LYS A 90 3.80 -2.12 -14.89
C LYS A 90 3.24 -0.75 -14.53
N ARG A 91 2.23 -0.25 -15.25
CA ARG A 91 1.75 1.13 -15.13
C ARG A 91 0.63 1.32 -14.11
N THR A 92 -0.26 0.34 -14.00
CA THR A 92 -1.51 0.45 -13.23
C THR A 92 -1.47 -0.31 -11.92
N ASP A 93 -0.71 -1.41 -11.90
CA ASP A 93 -0.84 -2.40 -10.84
C ASP A 93 0.16 -2.16 -9.72
N THR A 94 -0.15 -2.72 -8.55
CA THR A 94 0.62 -2.50 -7.32
C THR A 94 1.07 -3.83 -6.72
N LEU A 95 2.36 -3.94 -6.44
CA LEU A 95 2.92 -5.07 -5.71
C LEU A 95 3.08 -4.69 -4.24
N ILE A 96 2.38 -5.40 -3.35
CA ILE A 96 2.51 -5.26 -1.90
C ILE A 96 3.32 -6.44 -1.35
N LEU A 97 4.43 -6.15 -0.72
CA LEU A 97 5.26 -7.13 -0.02
C LEU A 97 5.08 -6.97 1.49
N ILE A 98 4.78 -8.06 2.18
CA ILE A 98 4.67 -8.08 3.64
C ILE A 98 5.86 -8.84 4.20
N SER A 99 6.66 -8.18 5.05
CA SER A 99 7.89 -8.73 5.63
C SER A 99 7.96 -8.63 7.14
N ASP A 100 8.75 -9.50 7.75
CA ASP A 100 8.99 -9.50 9.20
C ASP A 100 9.90 -8.34 9.64
N ASP A 101 10.81 -7.94 8.75
CA ASP A 101 11.79 -6.88 8.96
C ASP A 101 11.44 -5.60 8.20
N GLU A 102 11.94 -4.46 8.68
CA GLU A 102 11.82 -3.16 8.00
C GLU A 102 12.78 -3.10 6.80
N PRO A 103 12.41 -2.42 5.70
CA PRO A 103 13.29 -2.26 4.57
C PRO A 103 14.49 -1.41 4.95
N ASN A 104 15.68 -1.91 4.62
CA ASN A 104 16.93 -1.14 4.75
C ASN A 104 16.98 -0.02 3.69
N ASP A 105 17.86 0.97 3.87
CA ASP A 105 18.05 2.10 2.93
C ASP A 105 18.33 1.62 1.51
N MET A 106 19.14 0.57 1.36
CA MET A 106 19.42 -0.03 0.06
C MET A 106 18.16 -0.58 -0.63
N ILE A 107 17.21 -1.13 0.12
CA ILE A 107 15.94 -1.64 -0.42
C ILE A 107 15.04 -0.47 -0.80
N ARG A 108 15.00 0.59 0.02
CA ARG A 108 14.26 1.82 -0.28
C ARG A 108 14.73 2.45 -1.59
N SER A 109 16.04 2.67 -1.75
CA SER A 109 16.61 3.22 -2.99
C SER A 109 16.38 2.31 -4.20
N LYS A 110 16.36 0.99 -4.02
CA LYS A 110 16.04 0.05 -5.10
C LYS A 110 14.57 0.15 -5.52
N VAL A 111 13.64 0.24 -4.57
CA VAL A 111 12.20 0.43 -4.83
C VAL A 111 11.93 1.79 -5.50
N GLU A 112 12.69 2.83 -5.16
CA GLU A 112 12.68 4.10 -5.89
C GLU A 112 13.15 3.93 -7.33
N TYR A 113 14.28 3.24 -7.53
CA TYR A 113 14.83 2.98 -8.86
C TYR A 113 13.85 2.22 -9.75
N LEU A 114 13.22 1.15 -9.23
CA LEU A 114 12.22 0.36 -9.96
C LEU A 114 11.03 1.20 -10.43
N PHE A 115 10.59 2.14 -9.60
CA PHE A 115 9.51 3.04 -9.96
C PHE A 115 9.94 4.06 -11.03
N ASN A 116 11.09 4.71 -10.84
CA ASN A 116 11.55 5.78 -11.73
C ASN A 116 11.97 5.26 -13.11
N HIS A 117 12.54 4.06 -13.18
CA HIS A 117 13.06 3.48 -14.43
C HIS A 117 12.03 2.60 -15.14
N ASP A 118 11.41 1.67 -14.41
CA ASP A 118 10.54 0.64 -14.99
C ASP A 118 9.05 0.93 -14.82
N GLY A 119 8.71 1.98 -14.06
CA GLY A 119 7.33 2.33 -13.69
C GLY A 119 6.72 1.41 -12.63
N ILE A 120 7.47 0.44 -12.12
CA ILE A 120 6.96 -0.62 -11.25
C ILE A 120 6.76 -0.08 -9.85
N PHE A 121 5.53 -0.18 -9.34
CA PHE A 121 5.17 0.32 -8.02
C PHE A 121 5.13 -0.80 -6.99
N VAL A 122 6.08 -0.75 -6.04
CA VAL A 122 6.22 -1.70 -4.95
C VAL A 122 6.02 -0.99 -3.61
N VAL A 123 5.18 -1.58 -2.77
CA VAL A 123 4.91 -1.15 -1.39
C VAL A 123 5.39 -2.26 -0.46
N ILE A 124 6.20 -1.91 0.54
CA ILE A 124 6.70 -2.88 1.53
C ILE A 124 6.10 -2.52 2.88
N HIS A 125 5.42 -3.48 3.51
CA HIS A 125 4.88 -3.36 4.85
C HIS A 125 5.58 -4.30 5.81
N ASN A 126 5.91 -3.78 6.98
CA ASN A 126 6.33 -4.63 8.09
C ASN A 126 5.10 -5.25 8.78
N ILE A 127 5.15 -6.56 9.07
CA ILE A 127 4.07 -7.30 9.72
C ILE A 127 3.67 -6.68 11.08
N LYS A 128 4.63 -6.11 11.83
CA LYS A 128 4.38 -5.49 13.13
C LYS A 128 3.55 -4.20 13.00
N ARG A 129 3.65 -3.49 11.87
CA ARG A 129 2.83 -2.28 11.61
C ARG A 129 1.40 -2.63 11.23
N LEU A 130 1.20 -3.78 10.59
CA LEU A 130 -0.11 -4.26 10.15
C LEU A 130 -0.94 -4.93 11.26
N GLN A 131 -0.50 -4.88 12.52
CA GLN A 131 -1.24 -5.48 13.64
C GLN A 131 -2.52 -4.71 13.99
N PHE A 132 -2.69 -3.51 13.46
CA PHE A 132 -3.91 -2.70 13.55
C PHE A 132 -4.04 -1.82 12.30
N ASN A 133 -5.25 -1.35 11.99
CA ASN A 133 -5.45 -0.41 10.89
C ASN A 133 -5.10 1.02 11.32
N LEU A 134 -4.05 1.57 10.71
CA LEU A 134 -3.61 2.95 10.89
C LEU A 134 -4.68 3.98 10.50
N LEU A 135 -5.42 3.74 9.42
CA LEU A 135 -6.40 4.70 8.87
C LEU A 135 -7.63 4.87 9.77
N LYS A 136 -7.87 3.95 10.72
CA LYS A 136 -8.94 4.03 11.72
C LYS A 136 -8.48 4.70 13.02
N HIS A 137 -7.21 5.06 13.13
CA HIS A 137 -6.69 5.69 14.34
C HIS A 137 -7.23 7.12 14.49
N LYS A 138 -7.61 7.51 15.71
CA LYS A 138 -8.23 8.82 16.00
C LYS A 138 -7.39 10.01 15.53
N ASP A 139 -6.08 9.91 15.67
CA ASP A 139 -5.15 11.00 15.33
C ASP A 139 -4.74 11.01 13.84
N VAL A 140 -5.18 10.02 13.07
CA VAL A 140 -4.97 9.96 11.62
C VAL A 140 -6.23 10.50 10.95
N PRO A 141 -6.18 11.71 10.36
CA PRO A 141 -7.33 12.26 9.66
C PRO A 141 -7.69 11.40 8.44
N PRO A 142 -8.97 11.31 8.07
CA PRO A 142 -9.38 10.63 6.85
C PRO A 142 -8.65 11.21 5.63
N VAL A 143 -8.10 10.30 4.83
CA VAL A 143 -7.28 10.64 3.65
C VAL A 143 -7.89 10.00 2.41
N ARG A 144 -7.83 10.72 1.29
CA ARG A 144 -8.23 10.22 -0.04
C ARG A 144 -7.23 10.66 -1.09
N VAL A 145 -6.92 9.78 -2.04
CA VAL A 145 -6.11 10.13 -3.22
C VAL A 145 -7.01 10.84 -4.24
N LEU A 146 -6.52 11.94 -4.82
CA LEU A 146 -7.24 12.70 -5.84
C LEU A 146 -7.00 12.11 -7.23
N THR A 147 -8.01 12.14 -8.09
CA THR A 147 -7.85 11.76 -9.51
C THR A 147 -7.04 12.83 -10.27
N GLU A 148 -6.54 12.51 -11.47
CA GLU A 148 -5.76 13.46 -12.28
C GLU A 148 -6.59 14.69 -12.67
N GLU A 149 -7.90 14.52 -12.88
CA GLU A 149 -8.84 15.61 -13.15
C GLU A 149 -9.00 16.52 -11.92
N GLU A 150 -9.27 15.93 -10.75
CA GLU A 150 -9.40 16.66 -9.48
C GLU A 150 -8.10 17.42 -9.14
N GLN A 151 -6.95 16.82 -9.40
CA GLN A 151 -5.64 17.46 -9.22
C GLN A 151 -5.51 18.67 -10.15
N THR A 152 -5.85 18.53 -11.42
CA THR A 152 -5.78 19.62 -12.40
C THR A 152 -6.73 20.77 -12.02
N GLU A 153 -7.94 20.44 -11.54
CA GLU A 153 -8.91 21.42 -11.04
C GLU A 153 -8.41 22.14 -9.79
N LEU A 154 -7.79 21.42 -8.86
CA LEU A 154 -7.19 21.99 -7.65
C LEU A 154 -6.12 23.03 -7.99
N MET A 155 -5.19 22.67 -8.88
CA MET A 155 -4.11 23.56 -9.32
C MET A 155 -4.67 24.82 -10.00
N LYS A 156 -5.70 24.67 -10.85
CA LYS A 156 -6.39 25.81 -11.49
C LYS A 156 -7.12 26.69 -10.49
N LYS A 157 -7.82 26.09 -9.52
CA LYS A 157 -8.61 26.79 -8.51
C LYS A 157 -7.75 27.69 -7.63
N TYR A 158 -6.61 27.18 -7.17
CA TYR A 158 -5.69 27.91 -6.29
C TYR A 158 -4.57 28.64 -7.04
N ARG A 159 -4.42 28.40 -8.35
CA ARG A 159 -3.35 28.93 -9.20
C ARG A 159 -1.97 28.63 -8.61
N ILE A 160 -1.77 27.37 -8.25
CA ILE A 160 -0.54 26.87 -7.65
C ILE A 160 0.11 25.80 -8.53
N ASP A 161 1.42 25.66 -8.38
CA ASP A 161 2.19 24.58 -8.98
C ASP A 161 2.34 23.40 -8.01
N ALA A 162 2.61 22.21 -8.54
CA ALA A 162 2.80 20.98 -7.76
C ALA A 162 3.89 21.11 -6.68
N SER A 163 4.95 21.90 -6.96
CA SER A 163 6.06 22.15 -6.03
C SER A 163 5.69 23.02 -4.82
N GLN A 164 4.57 23.72 -4.87
CA GLN A 164 4.09 24.57 -3.78
C GLN A 164 3.24 23.81 -2.76
N LEU A 165 2.81 22.58 -3.10
CA LEU A 165 2.12 21.72 -2.17
C LEU A 165 3.13 21.14 -1.16
N PRO A 166 2.75 21.06 0.14
CA PRO A 166 3.56 20.34 1.11
C PRO A 166 3.75 18.88 0.70
N SER A 167 4.98 18.37 0.75
CA SER A 167 5.24 16.99 0.38
C SER A 167 4.91 15.99 1.49
N ILE A 168 4.64 14.76 1.10
CA ILE A 168 4.57 13.57 1.95
C ILE A 168 5.48 12.50 1.36
N SER A 169 6.29 11.85 2.20
CA SER A 169 7.15 10.76 1.73
C SER A 169 6.31 9.57 1.26
N ARG A 170 6.72 8.94 0.17
CA ARG A 170 6.18 7.63 -0.25
C ARG A 170 6.31 6.53 0.80
N PHE A 171 7.28 6.64 1.72
CA PHE A 171 7.52 5.65 2.79
C PHE A 171 6.81 6.00 4.10
N ASP A 172 6.03 7.09 4.13
CA ASP A 172 5.18 7.40 5.27
C ASP A 172 4.16 6.27 5.50
N PRO A 173 3.87 5.87 6.76
CA PRO A 173 2.91 4.82 7.05
C PRO A 173 1.55 5.04 6.40
N VAL A 174 1.07 6.28 6.33
CA VAL A 174 -0.20 6.63 5.70
C VAL A 174 -0.11 6.50 4.18
N SER A 175 0.97 6.99 3.58
CA SER A 175 1.23 6.86 2.13
C SER A 175 1.29 5.40 1.69
N LEU A 176 1.98 4.54 2.46
CA LEU A 176 2.05 3.10 2.20
C LEU A 176 0.66 2.46 2.31
N ALA A 177 -0.11 2.81 3.36
CA ALA A 177 -1.45 2.25 3.59
C ALA A 177 -2.46 2.59 2.48
N ILE A 178 -2.34 3.77 1.86
CA ILE A 178 -3.20 4.18 0.74
C ILE A 178 -2.60 3.88 -0.64
N CYS A 179 -1.42 3.23 -0.71
CA CYS A 179 -0.70 2.97 -1.94
C CYS A 179 -0.44 4.23 -2.79
N LEU A 180 -0.04 5.34 -2.13
CA LEU A 180 0.20 6.63 -2.77
C LEU A 180 1.42 6.56 -3.70
N ARG A 181 1.24 6.94 -4.98
CA ARG A 181 2.33 6.95 -5.96
C ARG A 181 3.00 8.34 -6.03
N PRO A 182 4.32 8.40 -6.29
CA PRO A 182 5.02 9.67 -6.50
C PRO A 182 4.31 10.55 -7.55
N GLY A 183 4.18 11.84 -7.25
CA GLY A 183 3.47 12.81 -8.08
C GLY A 183 1.96 12.89 -7.86
N GLN A 184 1.33 11.92 -7.18
CA GLN A 184 -0.08 12.01 -6.82
C GLN A 184 -0.31 12.94 -5.64
N VAL A 185 -1.48 13.58 -5.61
CA VAL A 185 -1.91 14.43 -4.50
C VAL A 185 -2.97 13.71 -3.67
N CYS A 186 -2.84 13.79 -2.36
CA CYS A 186 -3.85 13.33 -1.42
C CYS A 186 -4.45 14.51 -0.65
N VAL A 187 -5.73 14.36 -0.28
CA VAL A 187 -6.48 15.29 0.56
C VAL A 187 -6.70 14.67 1.93
N PHE A 188 -6.40 15.45 2.97
CA PHE A 188 -6.66 15.12 4.36
C PHE A 188 -7.81 15.98 4.88
N LYS A 189 -8.84 15.33 5.44
CA LYS A 189 -9.92 16.04 6.14
C LYS A 189 -9.53 16.23 7.60
N ARG A 190 -9.06 17.43 7.95
CA ARG A 190 -8.57 17.74 9.30
C ARG A 190 -9.64 18.47 10.10
N ASN A 191 -9.79 18.06 11.36
CA ASN A 191 -10.61 18.80 12.29
C ASN A 191 -9.86 20.07 12.73
N SER A 192 -10.47 21.23 12.51
CA SER A 192 -9.94 22.53 12.90
C SER A 192 -10.81 23.12 14.00
N VAL A 193 -10.18 23.68 15.03
CA VAL A 193 -10.91 24.34 16.13
C VAL A 193 -11.75 25.51 15.61
N VAL A 194 -11.31 26.16 14.53
CA VAL A 194 -11.95 27.35 13.98
C VAL A 194 -12.97 27.02 12.89
N ALA A 195 -12.62 26.11 11.98
CA ALA A 195 -13.40 25.83 10.77
C ALA A 195 -14.22 24.53 10.85
N LEU A 196 -14.20 23.85 12.01
CA LEU A 196 -14.72 22.48 12.24
C LEU A 196 -13.99 21.43 11.40
N GLU A 197 -14.10 21.49 10.08
CA GLU A 197 -13.41 20.62 9.13
C GLU A 197 -12.69 21.46 8.06
N THR A 198 -11.49 21.05 7.67
CA THR A 198 -10.71 21.75 6.64
C THR A 198 -9.93 20.75 5.78
N ASP A 199 -9.99 20.93 4.47
CA ASP A 199 -9.25 20.13 3.52
C ASP A 199 -7.79 20.59 3.44
N PHE A 200 -6.87 19.65 3.61
CA PHE A 200 -5.43 19.90 3.53
C PHE A 200 -4.80 18.97 2.49
N TYR A 201 -4.12 19.54 1.49
CA TYR A 201 -3.56 18.80 0.35
C TYR A 201 -2.07 18.56 0.53
N ARG A 202 -1.58 17.37 0.15
CA ARG A 202 -0.15 17.04 0.08
C ARG A 202 0.18 16.29 -1.20
N ILE A 203 1.37 16.51 -1.74
CA ILE A 203 1.89 15.78 -2.90
C ILE A 203 2.86 14.70 -2.46
N CYS A 204 2.82 13.53 -3.09
CA CYS A 204 3.80 12.48 -2.85
C CYS A 204 5.13 12.83 -3.53
N GLU A 205 6.18 12.86 -2.72
CA GLU A 205 7.58 12.96 -3.15
C GLU A 205 8.23 11.56 -3.18
#